data_AF-A0AAI8PTA8-F1
#
_entry.id   AF-A0AAI8PTA8-F1
#
_cell.length_a   1.000
_cell.length_b   1.000
_cell.length_c   1.000
_cell.angle_alpha   90.00
_cell.angle_beta   90.00
_cell.angle_gamma   90.00
#
_symmetry.space_group_name_H-M   'P 1'
#
loop_
_entity.id
_entity.type
_entity.pdbx_description
1 polymer ?
#
loop_
_entity_poly.entity_id
_entity_poly.type
_entity_poly.pdbx_seq_one_letter_code
_entity_poly.pdbx_strand_id
1 'polypeptide(L)'
;MLAHLERVEALLASWGGRPALRAAGLCHAFYGTDGFPLQLLDLEHRADLAEAIGADAEALAYLYASCDRKATHRGLAEDDGMLLDRFTGARVQPNLGRRRDLAELTAANELDLAAISPKIRTEYGASLLGLFTRWRPLLSASAWAHCRNVLG
;
A
#
# COMPACT_ATOMS: atom_id res chain seq x y z
N MET A 1 0.67 -16.71 -1.61
CA MET A 1 1.30 -15.59 -0.90
C MET A 1 2.53 -15.08 -1.66
N LEU A 2 3.61 -15.87 -1.81
CA LEU A 2 4.83 -15.41 -2.48
C LEU A 2 4.61 -14.81 -3.88
N ALA A 3 3.90 -15.53 -4.77
CA ALA A 3 3.61 -15.04 -6.11
C ALA A 3 2.81 -13.72 -6.14
N HIS A 4 2.02 -13.42 -5.10
CA HIS A 4 1.34 -12.12 -4.98
C HIS A 4 2.34 -11.02 -4.62
N LEU A 5 3.21 -11.26 -3.64
CA LEU A 5 4.25 -10.31 -3.23
C LEU A 5 5.20 -9.97 -4.39
N GLU A 6 5.61 -10.98 -5.17
CA GLU A 6 6.45 -10.78 -6.36
C GLU A 6 5.76 -9.95 -7.45
N ARG A 7 4.45 -10.15 -7.68
CA ARG A 7 3.69 -9.34 -8.64
C ARG A 7 3.49 -7.90 -8.15
N VAL A 8 3.24 -7.69 -6.86
CA VAL A 8 3.16 -6.35 -6.26
C VAL A 8 4.48 -5.60 -6.42
N GLU A 9 5.62 -6.25 -6.12
CA GLU A 9 6.95 -5.65 -6.35
C GLU A 9 7.18 -5.32 -7.81
N ALA A 10 6.85 -6.25 -8.72
CA ALA A 10 7.01 -6.04 -10.16
C ALA A 10 6.15 -4.89 -10.69
N LEU A 11 4.92 -4.73 -10.18
CA LEU A 11 4.06 -3.59 -10.51
C LEU A 11 4.72 -2.28 -10.07
N LEU A 12 5.17 -2.18 -8.82
CA LEU A 12 5.85 -1.00 -8.29
C LEU A 12 7.11 -0.68 -9.08
N ALA A 13 7.90 -1.71 -9.45
CA ALA A 13 9.06 -1.56 -10.31
C ALA A 13 8.69 -1.00 -11.69
N SER A 14 7.62 -1.53 -12.31
CA SER A 14 7.14 -1.09 -13.62
C SER A 14 6.63 0.36 -13.64
N TRP A 15 6.22 0.88 -12.48
CA TRP A 15 5.79 2.27 -12.32
C TRP A 15 6.93 3.24 -12.01
N GLY A 16 8.16 2.73 -11.89
CA GLY A 16 9.33 3.54 -11.52
C GLY A 16 9.47 3.73 -10.00
N GLY A 17 8.85 2.87 -9.20
CA GLY A 17 8.94 2.88 -7.75
C GLY A 17 10.39 2.79 -7.27
N ARG A 18 10.73 3.64 -6.30
CA ARG A 18 12.08 3.67 -5.70
C ARG A 18 12.42 2.35 -4.99
N PRO A 19 13.70 2.01 -4.80
CA PRO A 19 14.11 0.72 -4.23
C PRO A 19 13.43 0.36 -2.90
N ALA A 20 13.27 1.32 -1.99
CA ALA A 20 12.64 1.04 -0.70
C ALA A 20 11.13 0.75 -0.82
N LEU A 21 10.42 1.38 -1.77
CA LEU A 21 9.00 1.10 -2.03
C LEU A 21 8.82 -0.32 -2.59
N ARG A 22 9.71 -0.73 -3.49
CA ARG A 22 9.72 -2.08 -4.06
C ARG A 22 10.00 -3.15 -2.98
N ALA A 23 11.02 -2.93 -2.15
CA ALA A 23 11.32 -3.81 -1.03
C ALA A 23 10.17 -3.87 -0.01
N ALA A 24 9.54 -2.74 0.29
CA ALA A 24 8.31 -2.71 1.09
C ALA A 24 7.18 -3.52 0.43
N GLY A 25 7.04 -3.46 -0.90
CA GLY A 25 6.09 -4.27 -1.66
C GLY A 25 6.24 -5.78 -1.45
N LEU A 26 7.47 -6.29 -1.30
CA LEU A 26 7.71 -7.70 -0.99
C LEU A 26 7.36 -8.07 0.47
N CYS A 27 7.34 -7.10 1.37
CA CYS A 27 7.20 -7.32 2.81
C CYS A 27 5.93 -6.71 3.43
N HIS A 28 5.05 -6.10 2.63
CA HIS A 28 3.94 -5.27 3.12
C HIS A 28 2.90 -6.02 3.97
N ALA A 29 2.87 -7.35 3.87
CA ALA A 29 1.96 -8.21 4.62
C ALA A 29 2.59 -8.81 5.91
N PHE A 30 3.86 -8.51 6.22
CA PHE A 30 4.57 -9.17 7.33
C PHE A 30 3.92 -8.91 8.69
N TYR A 31 3.43 -7.69 8.94
CA TYR A 31 2.76 -7.33 10.19
C TYR A 31 1.22 -7.48 10.11
N GLY A 32 0.73 -8.19 9.09
CA GLY A 32 -0.70 -8.22 8.74
C GLY A 32 -1.20 -6.88 8.21
N THR A 33 -2.45 -6.85 7.76
CA THR A 33 -3.08 -5.67 7.14
C THR A 33 -4.50 -5.49 7.68
N ASP A 34 -5.06 -4.29 7.52
CA ASP A 34 -6.45 -3.98 7.91
C ASP A 34 -7.50 -4.85 7.17
N GLY A 35 -7.15 -5.44 6.01
CA GLY A 35 -8.00 -6.38 5.26
C GLY A 35 -7.63 -7.86 5.42
N PHE A 36 -6.46 -8.17 5.98
CA PHE A 36 -5.94 -9.52 6.16
C PHE A 36 -5.04 -9.55 7.41
N PRO A 37 -5.59 -9.91 8.59
CA PRO A 37 -4.93 -9.67 9.88
C PRO A 37 -3.82 -10.66 10.22
N LEU A 38 -3.60 -11.69 9.39
CA LEU A 38 -2.55 -12.69 9.65
C LEU A 38 -1.17 -12.01 9.63
N GLN A 39 -0.46 -12.12 10.76
CA GLN A 39 0.89 -11.61 10.93
C GLN A 39 1.89 -12.73 10.69
N LEU A 40 2.92 -12.46 9.91
CA LEU A 40 4.05 -13.35 9.65
C LEU A 40 5.25 -13.03 10.53
N LEU A 41 5.31 -11.80 11.05
CA LEU A 41 6.35 -11.30 11.94
C LEU A 41 5.71 -10.44 13.02
N ASP A 42 6.13 -10.62 14.28
CA ASP A 42 5.70 -9.76 15.39
C ASP A 42 6.32 -8.36 15.26
N LEU A 43 5.62 -7.34 15.76
CA LEU A 43 6.11 -5.97 15.83
C LEU A 43 7.34 -5.81 16.74
N GLU A 44 7.61 -6.76 17.63
CA GLU A 44 8.86 -6.80 18.40
C GLU A 44 10.09 -7.05 17.52
N HIS A 45 9.92 -7.69 16.37
CA HIS A 45 10.99 -8.07 15.43
C HIS A 45 11.18 -7.09 14.27
N ARG A 46 10.69 -5.85 14.41
CA ARG A 46 10.83 -4.81 13.37
C ARG A 46 12.29 -4.50 13.03
N ALA A 47 13.17 -4.56 14.02
CA ALA A 47 14.61 -4.31 13.81
C ALA A 47 15.21 -5.36 12.86
N ASP A 48 14.81 -6.63 13.00
CA ASP A 48 15.29 -7.73 12.17
C ASP A 48 14.87 -7.52 10.70
N LEU A 49 13.62 -7.07 10.46
CA LEU A 49 13.18 -6.75 9.11
C LEU A 49 13.91 -5.52 8.56
N ALA A 50 14.11 -4.48 9.37
CA ALA A 50 14.84 -3.28 8.97
C ALA A 50 16.30 -3.57 8.57
N GLU A 51 16.96 -4.51 9.24
CA GLU A 51 18.29 -4.98 8.86
C GLU A 51 18.27 -5.67 7.49
N ALA A 52 17.25 -6.48 7.22
CA ALA A 52 17.15 -7.26 5.98
C ALA A 52 16.78 -6.40 4.74
N ILE A 53 15.85 -5.45 4.88
CA ILE A 53 15.29 -4.71 3.72
C ILE A 53 15.64 -3.21 3.74
N GLY A 54 16.33 -2.75 4.77
CA GLY A 54 16.63 -1.34 5.03
C GLY A 54 15.52 -0.64 5.81
N ALA A 55 15.93 0.25 6.71
CA ALA A 55 15.03 0.96 7.63
C ALA A 55 13.91 1.75 6.92
N ASP A 56 14.19 2.29 5.73
CA ASP A 56 13.22 3.08 4.98
C ASP A 56 12.11 2.20 4.36
N ALA A 57 12.46 0.99 3.90
CA ALA A 57 11.51 0.03 3.37
C ALA A 57 10.68 -0.60 4.50
N GLU A 58 11.32 -0.93 5.62
CA GLU A 58 10.63 -1.41 6.81
C GLU A 58 9.62 -0.39 7.32
N ALA A 59 10.00 0.90 7.40
CA ALA A 59 9.09 1.96 7.82
C ALA A 59 7.86 2.08 6.90
N LEU A 60 7.99 1.82 5.59
CA LEU A 60 6.85 1.76 4.67
C LEU A 60 5.99 0.51 4.91
N ALA A 61 6.59 -0.65 5.12
CA ALA A 61 5.86 -1.88 5.42
C ALA A 61 5.06 -1.74 6.73
N TYR A 62 5.67 -1.14 7.76
CA TYR A 62 4.98 -0.78 8.99
C TYR A 62 3.84 0.21 8.74
N LEU A 63 4.10 1.32 8.03
CA LEU A 63 3.08 2.34 7.76
C LEU A 63 1.87 1.76 7.01
N TYR A 64 2.13 0.87 6.05
CA TYR A 64 1.08 0.15 5.33
C TYR A 64 0.27 -0.75 6.26
N ALA A 65 0.95 -1.55 7.09
CA ALA A 65 0.32 -2.49 8.01
C ALA A 65 -0.47 -1.79 9.12
N SER A 66 0.03 -0.66 9.62
CA SER A 66 -0.58 0.11 10.70
C SER A 66 -1.68 1.06 10.22
N CYS A 67 -1.80 1.30 8.92
CA CYS A 67 -2.84 2.17 8.37
C CYS A 67 -4.26 1.62 8.63
N ASP A 68 -5.04 2.31 9.47
CA ASP A 68 -6.51 2.15 9.47
C ASP A 68 -7.05 2.70 8.15
N ARG A 69 -7.46 1.82 7.25
CA ARG A 69 -7.83 2.20 5.88
C ARG A 69 -9.10 3.03 5.89
N LYS A 70 -10.06 2.70 6.77
CA LYS A 70 -11.36 3.38 6.85
C LYS A 70 -11.21 4.83 7.34
N ALA A 71 -10.35 5.05 8.32
CA ALA A 71 -10.09 6.38 8.87
C ALA A 71 -9.14 7.21 8.00
N THR A 72 -8.20 6.57 7.28
CA THR A 72 -7.12 7.25 6.56
C THR A 72 -7.44 7.50 5.09
N HIS A 73 -7.96 6.50 4.36
CA HIS A 73 -7.91 6.51 2.90
C HIS A 73 -8.64 7.69 2.26
N ARG A 74 -9.75 8.13 2.85
CA ARG A 74 -10.57 9.21 2.29
C ARG A 74 -9.83 10.55 2.24
N GLY A 75 -9.00 10.85 3.25
CA GLY A 75 -8.30 12.13 3.39
C GLY A 75 -6.83 12.10 2.96
N LEU A 76 -6.30 10.95 2.52
CA LEU A 76 -4.87 10.79 2.27
C LEU A 76 -4.30 11.77 1.21
N ALA A 77 -5.11 12.16 0.22
CA ALA A 77 -4.69 13.06 -0.85
C ALA A 77 -4.73 14.55 -0.46
N GLU A 78 -5.37 14.90 0.65
CA GLU A 78 -5.45 16.29 1.15
C GLU A 78 -4.07 16.76 1.64
N ASP A 79 -3.85 18.08 1.71
CA ASP A 79 -2.57 18.66 2.15
C ASP A 79 -2.23 18.28 3.61
N ASP A 80 -3.26 18.19 4.45
CA ASP A 80 -3.21 17.77 5.86
C ASP A 80 -3.57 16.30 6.08
N GLY A 81 -3.49 15.47 5.02
CA GLY A 81 -3.87 14.06 5.07
C GLY A 81 -3.19 13.28 6.20
N MET A 82 -3.98 12.92 7.22
CA MET A 82 -3.53 12.17 8.40
C MET A 82 -3.69 10.67 8.18
N LEU A 83 -2.74 9.91 8.71
CA LEU A 83 -2.84 8.47 8.88
C LEU A 83 -3.16 8.16 10.35
N LEU A 84 -4.17 7.31 10.57
CA LEU A 84 -4.43 6.71 11.87
C LEU A 84 -3.70 5.37 11.95
N ASP A 85 -2.76 5.28 12.89
CA ASP A 85 -2.04 4.05 13.22
C ASP A 85 -2.94 3.18 14.10
N ARG A 86 -3.41 2.05 13.58
CA ARG A 86 -4.32 1.12 14.26
C ARG A 86 -3.65 0.30 15.35
N PHE A 87 -2.31 0.22 15.36
CA PHE A 87 -1.57 -0.50 16.39
C PHE A 87 -1.44 0.33 17.67
N THR A 88 -1.30 1.65 17.52
CA THR A 88 -1.02 2.57 18.63
C THR A 88 -2.15 3.56 18.93
N GLY A 89 -3.08 3.75 17.99
CA GLY A 89 -4.10 4.80 18.02
C GLY A 89 -3.57 6.20 17.68
N ALA A 90 -2.28 6.33 17.36
CA ALA A 90 -1.66 7.62 17.07
C ALA A 90 -2.10 8.15 15.69
N ARG A 91 -2.19 9.48 15.57
CA ARG A 91 -2.36 10.15 14.28
C ARG A 91 -1.03 10.73 13.83
N VAL A 92 -0.61 10.36 12.63
CA VAL A 92 0.64 10.84 12.01
C VAL A 92 0.29 11.61 10.75
N GLN A 93 0.99 12.71 10.47
CA GLN A 93 0.92 13.41 9.20
C GLN A 93 2.14 13.02 8.36
N PRO A 94 2.04 12.06 7.43
CA PRO A 94 3.17 11.69 6.60
C PRO A 94 3.46 12.82 5.60
N ASN A 95 4.73 13.06 5.31
CA ASN A 95 5.10 13.97 4.25
C ASN A 95 4.56 13.47 2.88
N LEU A 96 4.54 14.34 1.87
CA LEU A 96 3.97 14.02 0.56
C LEU A 96 4.61 12.76 -0.07
N GLY A 97 5.93 12.56 0.09
CA GLY A 97 6.62 11.38 -0.42
C GLY A 97 6.10 10.08 0.20
N ARG A 98 5.91 10.05 1.51
CA ARG A 98 5.32 8.90 2.22
C ARG A 98 3.87 8.63 1.83
N ARG A 99 3.08 9.69 1.63
CA ARG A 99 1.69 9.54 1.15
C ARG A 99 1.64 8.96 -0.26
N ARG A 100 2.57 9.35 -1.14
CA ARG A 100 2.74 8.76 -2.48
C ARG A 100 3.16 7.30 -2.41
N ASP A 101 4.19 6.97 -1.64
CA ASP A 101 4.64 5.59 -1.44
C ASP A 101 3.50 4.69 -0.94
N LEU A 102 2.75 5.15 0.08
CA LEU A 102 1.61 4.41 0.62
C LEU A 102 0.48 4.23 -0.41
N ALA A 103 0.17 5.29 -1.18
CA ALA A 103 -0.86 5.24 -2.20
C ALA A 103 -0.49 4.27 -3.33
N GLU A 104 0.77 4.29 -3.80
CA GLU A 104 1.23 3.37 -4.84
C GLU A 104 1.29 1.91 -4.35
N LEU A 105 1.80 1.66 -3.14
CA LEU A 105 1.80 0.32 -2.56
C LEU A 105 0.37 -0.22 -2.40
N THR A 106 -0.55 0.62 -1.94
CA THR A 106 -1.97 0.25 -1.84
C THR A 106 -2.57 -0.04 -3.22
N ALA A 107 -2.30 0.80 -4.22
CA ALA A 107 -2.76 0.55 -5.59
C ALA A 107 -2.20 -0.77 -6.14
N ALA A 108 -0.89 -1.03 -6.01
CA ALA A 108 -0.28 -2.28 -6.47
C ALA A 108 -0.92 -3.51 -5.82
N ASN A 109 -1.13 -3.48 -4.50
CA ASN A 109 -1.80 -4.56 -3.79
C ASN A 109 -3.21 -4.84 -4.33
N GLU A 110 -4.07 -3.81 -4.39
CA GLU A 110 -5.47 -3.99 -4.77
C GLU A 110 -5.63 -4.34 -6.26
N LEU A 111 -4.78 -3.79 -7.13
CA LEU A 111 -4.83 -4.09 -8.56
C LEU A 111 -4.37 -5.52 -8.85
N ASP A 112 -3.37 -6.04 -8.14
CA ASP A 112 -2.99 -7.45 -8.27
C ASP A 112 -4.17 -8.38 -7.91
N LEU A 113 -4.82 -8.12 -6.78
CA LEU A 113 -5.97 -8.90 -6.33
C LEU A 113 -7.14 -8.82 -7.31
N ALA A 114 -7.45 -7.63 -7.82
CA ALA A 114 -8.51 -7.44 -8.81
C ALA A 114 -8.17 -8.07 -10.18
N ALA A 115 -6.91 -8.06 -10.60
CA ALA A 115 -6.49 -8.68 -11.85
C ALA A 115 -6.59 -10.21 -11.81
N ILE A 116 -6.30 -10.81 -10.66
CA ILE A 116 -6.27 -12.28 -10.49
C ILE A 116 -7.64 -12.85 -10.11
N SER A 117 -8.48 -12.08 -9.40
CA SER A 117 -9.78 -12.54 -8.92
C SER A 117 -10.93 -11.73 -9.55
N PRO A 118 -11.65 -12.30 -10.54
CA PRO A 118 -12.84 -11.67 -11.12
C PRO A 118 -13.88 -11.31 -10.06
N LYS A 119 -14.00 -12.14 -9.00
CA LYS A 119 -14.90 -11.85 -7.87
C LYS A 119 -14.53 -10.55 -7.16
N ILE A 120 -13.25 -10.38 -6.78
CA ILE A 120 -12.76 -9.15 -6.14
C ILE A 120 -12.99 -7.96 -7.06
N ARG A 121 -12.68 -8.10 -8.36
CA ARG A 121 -12.90 -7.05 -9.35
C ARG A 121 -14.37 -6.62 -9.44
N THR A 122 -15.30 -7.57 -9.50
CA THR A 122 -16.74 -7.28 -9.53
C THR A 122 -17.23 -6.65 -8.24
N GLU A 123 -16.77 -7.14 -7.08
CA GLU A 123 -17.26 -6.72 -5.77
C GLU A 123 -16.70 -5.34 -5.35
N TYR A 124 -15.43 -5.08 -5.63
CA TYR A 124 -14.72 -3.90 -5.13
C TYR A 124 -14.21 -2.94 -6.23
N GLY A 125 -14.27 -3.32 -7.50
CA GLY A 125 -13.63 -2.56 -8.58
C GLY A 125 -14.10 -1.10 -8.69
N ALA A 126 -15.41 -0.87 -8.58
CA ALA A 126 -15.97 0.48 -8.64
C ALA A 126 -15.54 1.36 -7.44
N SER A 127 -15.50 0.78 -6.23
CA SER A 127 -15.09 1.53 -5.03
C SER A 127 -13.58 1.82 -5.04
N LEU A 128 -12.77 0.87 -5.51
CA LEU A 128 -11.33 1.05 -5.74
C LEU A 128 -11.05 2.11 -6.80
N LEU A 129 -11.73 2.09 -7.94
CA LEU A 129 -11.57 3.13 -8.98
C LEU A 129 -11.94 4.51 -8.43
N GLY A 130 -13.02 4.61 -7.65
CA GLY A 130 -13.40 5.85 -6.98
C GLY A 130 -12.35 6.33 -5.98
N LEU A 131 -11.71 5.42 -5.24
CA LEU A 131 -10.61 5.74 -4.34
C LEU A 131 -9.37 6.24 -5.09
N PHE A 132 -8.91 5.50 -6.11
CA PHE A 132 -7.71 5.88 -6.86
C PHE A 132 -7.90 7.12 -7.71
N THR A 133 -9.14 7.44 -8.10
CA THR A 133 -9.47 8.73 -8.71
C THR A 133 -9.23 9.89 -7.73
N ARG A 134 -9.64 9.75 -6.46
CA ARG A 134 -9.33 10.76 -5.42
C ARG A 134 -7.84 10.86 -5.15
N TRP A 135 -7.12 9.74 -5.20
CA TRP A 135 -5.68 9.71 -5.01
C TRP A 135 -4.87 10.08 -6.26
N ARG A 136 -5.51 10.54 -7.34
CA ARG A 136 -4.80 10.91 -8.58
C ARG A 136 -3.57 11.80 -8.37
N PRO A 137 -3.56 12.80 -7.45
CA PRO A 137 -2.38 13.62 -7.17
C PRO A 137 -1.21 12.87 -6.51
N LEU A 138 -1.49 11.72 -5.89
CA LEU A 138 -0.50 10.87 -5.22
C LEU A 138 0.07 9.77 -6.13
N LEU A 139 -0.62 9.43 -7.22
CA LEU A 139 -0.23 8.34 -8.11
C LEU A 139 0.62 8.84 -9.29
N SER A 140 1.66 8.08 -9.63
CA SER A 140 2.36 8.24 -10.91
C SER A 140 1.41 8.04 -12.10
N ALA A 141 1.83 8.53 -13.27
CA ALA A 141 1.07 8.34 -14.51
C ALA A 141 0.90 6.85 -14.86
N SER A 142 1.94 6.03 -14.64
CA SER A 142 1.92 4.59 -14.88
C SER A 142 0.96 3.86 -13.94
N ALA A 143 1.01 4.16 -12.64
CA ALA A 143 0.08 3.59 -11.67
C ALA A 143 -1.37 3.94 -12.02
N TRP A 144 -1.64 5.22 -12.35
CA TRP A 144 -2.98 5.66 -12.74
C TRP A 144 -3.48 4.99 -14.03
N ALA A 145 -2.63 4.85 -15.04
CA ALA A 145 -2.99 4.14 -16.28
C ALA A 145 -3.35 2.67 -15.98
N HIS A 146 -2.61 2.02 -15.08
CA HIS A 146 -2.90 0.65 -14.67
C HIS A 146 -4.25 0.56 -13.92
N CYS A 147 -4.54 1.49 -13.00
CA CYS A 147 -5.84 1.56 -12.33
C CYS A 147 -7.00 1.59 -13.33
N ARG A 148 -6.89 2.43 -14.35
CA ARG A 148 -7.93 2.54 -15.39
C ARG A 148 -8.07 1.28 -16.22
N ASN A 149 -6.96 0.61 -16.53
CA ASN A 149 -6.98 -0.61 -17.33
C ASN A 149 -7.63 -1.80 -16.60
N VAL A 150 -7.37 -1.94 -15.30
CA VAL A 150 -7.88 -3.07 -14.51
C VAL A 150 -9.28 -2.78 -13.96
N LEU A 151 -9.59 -1.55 -13.57
CA LEU A 151 -10.84 -1.24 -12.85
C LEU A 151 -11.87 -0.46 -13.67
N GLY A 152 -11.47 0.12 -14.81
CA GLY A 152 -12.33 0.87 -15.72
C GLY A 152 -12.95 0.02 -16.83
#